data_AF-A0A5J9WN33-F1
#
_entry.id   AF-A0A5J9WN33-F1
#
_cell.length_a   1.000
_cell.length_b   1.000
_cell.length_c   1.000
_cell.angle_alpha   90.00
_cell.angle_beta   90.00
_cell.angle_gamma   90.00
#
_symmetry.space_group_name_H-M   'P 1'
#
loop_
_entity.id
_entity.type
_entity.pdbx_description
1 polymer ?
#
loop_
_entity_poly.entity_id
_entity_poly.type
_entity_poly.pdbx_seq_one_letter_code
_entity_poly.pdbx_strand_id
1 'polypeptide(L)'
;MALPFLSDPALEAFLADIGFGLVVPEDHQTPSPPSSEQDTMTVAATPPPLEEETSACAADEERRLRRKISNRESARRSRARKQQHLQEMRGRAARLRAGNRDLAALLRGLQARTALVRLANDQMRAEGTALARRLAAARRALALRQLYAAATSGAGAGGFELQNLASLIA
;
A
#
# COMPACT_ATOMS: atom_id res chain seq x y z
N MET A 1 19.28 8.90 -15.64
CA MET A 1 17.97 8.81 -16.33
C MET A 1 16.89 8.71 -15.26
N ALA A 2 15.97 9.67 -15.19
CA ALA A 2 14.75 9.51 -14.41
C ALA A 2 13.76 8.68 -15.24
N LEU A 3 13.09 7.71 -14.63
CA LEU A 3 12.04 6.93 -15.30
C LEU A 3 10.70 7.66 -15.11
N PRO A 4 10.04 8.16 -16.17
CA PRO A 4 8.68 8.64 -16.08
C PRO A 4 7.70 7.46 -16.11
N PHE A 5 6.45 7.71 -15.67
CA PHE A 5 5.32 6.78 -15.65
C PHE A 5 5.40 5.62 -14.65
N LEU A 6 4.88 5.87 -13.44
CA LEU A 6 4.04 4.88 -12.75
C LEU A 6 2.86 5.54 -11.99
N SER A 7 2.30 6.62 -12.53
CA SER A 7 1.06 7.24 -12.03
C SER A 7 -0.16 6.49 -12.61
N ASP A 8 -0.34 5.24 -12.18
CA ASP A 8 -1.54 4.48 -12.47
C ASP A 8 -2.68 4.99 -11.55
N PRO A 9 -3.76 5.59 -12.08
CA PRO A 9 -4.84 6.12 -11.26
C PRO A 9 -5.58 5.03 -10.47
N ALA A 10 -5.55 3.76 -10.92
CA ALA A 10 -6.11 2.65 -10.15
C ALA A 10 -5.22 2.28 -8.94
N LEU A 11 -3.89 2.39 -9.10
CA LEU A 11 -2.94 2.20 -8.00
C LEU A 11 -3.04 3.35 -6.98
N GLU A 12 -3.10 4.60 -7.44
CA GLU A 12 -3.29 5.76 -6.56
C GLU A 12 -4.64 5.71 -5.81
N ALA A 13 -5.73 5.32 -6.47
CA ALA A 13 -7.03 5.12 -5.81
C ALA A 13 -6.99 3.99 -4.77
N PHE A 14 -6.34 2.87 -5.06
CA PHE A 14 -6.15 1.76 -4.12
C PHE A 14 -5.28 2.15 -2.91
N LEU A 15 -4.20 2.91 -3.15
CA LEU A 15 -3.36 3.45 -2.09
C LEU A 15 -4.11 4.50 -1.26
N ALA A 16 -4.95 5.35 -1.86
CA ALA A 16 -5.80 6.29 -1.15
C ALA A 16 -6.85 5.59 -0.25
N ASP A 17 -7.52 4.54 -0.76
CA ASP A 17 -8.50 3.75 0.01
C ASP A 17 -7.86 3.02 1.22
N ILE A 18 -6.60 2.59 1.08
CA ILE A 18 -5.81 2.01 2.17
C ILE A 18 -5.19 3.08 3.10
N GLY A 19 -5.28 4.37 2.75
CA GLY A 19 -4.79 5.49 3.55
C GLY A 19 -3.29 5.81 3.38
N PHE A 20 -2.72 5.44 2.24
CA PHE A 20 -1.30 5.59 1.88
C PHE A 20 -1.04 6.64 0.78
N GLY A 21 -2.08 7.15 0.12
CA GLY A 21 -1.96 8.21 -0.89
C GLY A 21 -1.48 9.54 -0.28
N LEU A 22 -0.65 10.27 -1.02
CA LEU A 22 -0.21 11.63 -0.67
C LEU A 22 -1.37 12.62 -0.82
N VAL A 23 -2.28 12.61 0.14
CA VAL A 23 -3.19 13.73 0.37
C VAL A 23 -2.34 14.92 0.79
N VAL A 24 -2.08 15.82 -0.16
CA VAL A 24 -1.64 17.19 0.15
C VAL A 24 -2.72 17.77 1.05
N PRO A 25 -2.40 18.16 2.31
CA PRO A 25 -3.38 18.78 3.17
C PRO A 25 -3.61 20.21 2.67
N GLU A 26 -4.67 20.40 1.89
CA GLU A 26 -5.32 21.71 1.72
C GLU A 26 -5.58 22.29 3.12
N ASP A 27 -5.03 23.46 3.43
CA ASP A 27 -5.01 24.03 4.77
C ASP A 27 -6.42 24.18 5.38
N HIS A 28 -6.82 23.22 6.24
CA HIS A 28 -8.01 23.40 7.06
C HIS A 28 -7.64 24.38 8.17
N GLN A 29 -8.11 25.62 8.04
CA GLN A 29 -7.98 26.66 9.06
C GLN A 29 -8.27 26.09 10.45
N THR A 30 -7.27 26.18 11.32
CA THR A 30 -7.47 26.04 12.75
C THR A 30 -8.48 27.11 13.19
N PRO A 31 -9.60 26.74 13.85
CA PRO A 31 -10.45 27.75 14.46
C PRO A 31 -9.68 28.39 15.61
N SER A 32 -9.24 29.63 15.37
CA SER A 32 -8.57 30.48 16.36
C SER A 32 -9.38 30.53 17.67
N PRO A 33 -8.72 30.62 18.84
CA PRO A 33 -9.44 30.91 20.08
C PRO A 33 -10.15 32.26 19.94
N PRO A 34 -11.38 32.43 20.47
CA PRO A 34 -12.06 33.72 20.40
C PRO A 34 -11.30 34.74 21.24
N SER A 35 -10.78 35.77 20.56
CA SER A 35 -10.32 37.00 21.19
C SER A 35 -11.45 37.54 22.07
N SER A 36 -11.27 37.47 23.39
CA SER A 36 -12.21 38.11 24.32
C SER A 36 -11.93 39.61 24.30
N GLU A 37 -12.92 40.36 23.84
CA GLU A 37 -12.87 41.82 23.70
C GLU A 37 -12.56 42.48 25.04
N GLN A 38 -11.70 43.50 25.00
CA GLN A 38 -11.36 44.30 26.18
C GLN A 38 -12.50 45.28 26.44
N ASP A 39 -13.53 44.84 27.16
CA ASP A 39 -14.62 45.75 27.55
C ASP A 39 -14.28 46.49 28.85
N THR A 40 -13.94 47.77 28.66
CA THR A 40 -14.22 48.93 29.51
C THR A 40 -14.43 48.69 31.02
N MET A 41 -13.37 48.89 31.82
CA MET A 41 -13.50 49.13 33.27
C MET A 41 -13.57 50.64 33.56
N THR A 42 -14.78 51.17 33.63
CA THR A 42 -15.07 52.51 34.14
C THR A 42 -14.78 52.58 35.64
N VAL A 43 -13.87 53.45 36.06
CA VAL A 43 -13.60 53.69 37.49
C VAL A 43 -14.60 54.70 38.03
N ALA A 44 -15.52 54.24 38.88
CA ALA A 44 -16.33 55.10 39.75
C ALA A 44 -16.48 54.42 41.11
N ALA A 45 -15.84 54.97 42.15
CA ALA A 45 -15.88 54.44 43.51
C ALA A 45 -16.72 55.35 44.41
N THR A 46 -17.90 54.89 44.83
CA THR A 46 -18.73 55.56 45.84
C THR A 46 -19.54 54.51 46.64
N PRO A 47 -19.24 54.26 47.93
CA PRO A 47 -20.14 53.56 48.87
C PRO A 47 -21.07 54.59 49.57
N PRO A 48 -22.03 54.23 50.48
CA PRO A 48 -22.44 52.92 51.05
C PRO A 48 -23.92 52.60 50.64
N PRO A 49 -24.82 51.84 51.36
CA PRO A 49 -24.70 51.09 52.62
C PRO A 49 -25.35 49.68 52.74
N LEU A 50 -24.65 48.80 53.45
CA LEU A 50 -25.10 47.94 54.58
C LEU A 50 -26.37 47.04 54.55
N GLU A 51 -27.13 46.90 53.45
CA GLU A 51 -28.27 45.94 53.42
C GLU A 51 -28.16 44.79 52.38
N GLU A 52 -27.18 44.81 51.47
CA GLU A 52 -27.11 43.84 50.35
C GLU A 52 -26.22 42.59 50.56
N GLU A 53 -25.46 42.49 51.65
CA GLU A 53 -24.43 41.44 51.81
C GLU A 53 -25.00 40.00 51.80
N THR A 54 -26.24 39.82 52.24
CA THR A 54 -26.93 38.51 52.23
C THR A 54 -27.36 38.09 50.83
N SER A 55 -27.79 39.05 50.00
CA SER A 55 -28.25 38.84 48.62
C SER A 55 -27.08 38.47 47.69
N ALA A 56 -25.97 39.21 47.80
CA ALA A 56 -24.76 38.96 47.02
C ALA A 56 -24.19 37.55 47.27
N CYS A 57 -24.18 37.10 48.53
CA CYS A 57 -23.70 35.78 48.89
C CYS A 57 -24.54 34.65 48.25
N ALA A 58 -25.87 34.77 48.30
CA ALA A 58 -26.78 33.79 47.69
C ALA A 58 -26.63 33.70 46.16
N ALA A 59 -26.46 34.83 45.48
CA ALA A 59 -26.22 34.88 44.04
C ALA A 59 -24.89 34.19 43.65
N ASP A 60 -23.84 34.36 44.46
CA ASP A 60 -22.54 33.71 44.25
C ASP A 60 -22.59 32.20 44.51
N GLU A 61 -23.36 31.75 45.51
CA GLU A 61 -23.61 30.32 45.72
C GLU A 61 -24.37 29.69 44.55
N GLU A 62 -25.43 30.33 44.05
CA GLU A 62 -26.14 29.85 42.87
C GLU A 62 -25.21 29.80 41.65
N ARG A 63 -24.38 30.83 41.44
CA ARG A 63 -23.37 30.85 40.37
C ARG A 63 -22.37 29.71 40.52
N ARG A 64 -21.93 29.38 41.74
CA ARG A 64 -21.07 28.21 42.03
C ARG A 64 -21.79 26.89 41.74
N LEU A 65 -23.08 26.74 42.05
CA LEU A 65 -23.87 25.56 41.74
C LEU A 65 -24.04 25.38 40.22
N ARG A 66 -24.45 26.43 39.50
CA ARG A 66 -24.54 26.44 38.02
C ARG A 66 -23.20 26.05 37.38
N ARG A 67 -22.07 26.57 37.88
CA ARG A 67 -20.71 26.19 37.46
C ARG A 67 -20.39 24.71 37.72
N LYS A 68 -20.72 24.16 38.90
CA LYS A 68 -20.52 22.73 39.22
C LYS A 68 -21.31 21.82 38.26
N ILE A 69 -22.55 22.18 37.93
CA ILE A 69 -23.40 21.42 37.00
C ILE A 69 -22.83 21.48 35.57
N SER A 70 -22.49 22.67 35.07
CA SER A 70 -21.91 22.86 33.74
C SER A 70 -20.57 22.14 33.58
N ASN A 71 -19.68 22.21 34.60
CA ASN A 71 -18.40 21.51 34.59
C ASN A 71 -18.59 19.98 34.64
N ARG A 72 -19.51 19.47 35.47
CA ARG A 72 -19.86 18.04 35.47
C ARG A 72 -20.33 17.57 34.09
N GLU A 73 -21.11 18.37 33.40
CA GLU A 73 -21.62 18.00 32.08
C GLU A 73 -20.58 18.15 30.96
N SER A 74 -19.73 19.18 30.99
CA SER A 74 -18.64 19.34 30.02
C SER A 74 -17.57 18.25 30.21
N ALA A 75 -17.26 17.87 31.45
CA ALA A 75 -16.43 16.70 31.75
C ALA A 75 -17.04 15.39 31.23
N ARG A 76 -18.36 15.19 31.40
CA ARG A 76 -19.09 14.05 30.79
C ARG A 76 -18.96 14.05 29.26
N ARG A 77 -19.22 15.19 28.62
CA ARG A 77 -19.15 15.36 27.15
C ARG A 77 -17.72 15.13 26.63
N SER A 78 -16.70 15.64 27.32
CA SER A 78 -15.29 15.42 26.99
C SER A 78 -14.88 13.95 27.07
N ARG A 79 -15.25 13.26 28.18
CA ARG A 79 -15.02 11.80 28.33
C ARG A 79 -15.73 11.00 27.23
N ALA A 80 -16.97 11.34 26.88
CA ALA A 80 -17.72 10.68 25.82
C ALA A 80 -17.05 10.84 24.44
N ARG A 81 -16.67 12.06 24.04
CA ARG A 81 -15.95 12.32 22.78
C ARG A 81 -14.63 11.55 22.70
N LYS A 82 -13.84 11.55 23.79
CA LYS A 82 -12.57 10.79 23.86
C LYS A 82 -12.80 9.28 23.73
N GLN A 83 -13.86 8.75 24.34
CA GLN A 83 -14.22 7.33 24.24
C GLN A 83 -14.66 6.95 22.82
N GLN A 84 -15.47 7.79 22.15
CA GLN A 84 -15.87 7.60 20.75
C GLN A 84 -14.63 7.58 19.83
N HIS A 85 -13.74 8.55 19.96
CA HIS A 85 -12.50 8.60 19.18
C HIS A 85 -11.60 7.36 19.40
N LEU A 86 -11.49 6.87 20.64
CA LEU A 86 -10.77 5.62 20.93
C LEU A 86 -11.44 4.38 20.31
N GLN A 87 -12.78 4.35 20.25
CA GLN A 87 -13.52 3.29 19.56
C GLN A 87 -13.32 3.34 18.04
N GLU A 88 -13.37 4.54 17.43
CA GLU A 88 -13.05 4.72 16.01
C GLU A 88 -11.64 4.24 15.68
N MET A 89 -10.62 4.64 16.46
CA MET A 89 -9.23 4.24 16.24
C MET A 89 -9.05 2.73 16.36
N ARG A 90 -9.71 2.09 17.34
CA ARG A 90 -9.76 0.62 17.44
C ARG A 90 -10.44 -0.01 16.22
N GLY A 91 -11.53 0.56 15.72
CA GLY A 91 -12.23 0.11 14.52
C GLY A 91 -11.38 0.22 13.25
N ARG A 92 -10.71 1.36 13.02
CA ARG A 92 -9.75 1.56 11.92
C ARG A 92 -8.62 0.53 11.99
N ALA A 93 -8.00 0.38 13.16
CA ALA A 93 -6.92 -0.59 13.37
C ALA A 93 -7.38 -2.06 13.28
N ALA A 94 -8.65 -2.37 13.55
CA ALA A 94 -9.22 -3.70 13.33
C ALA A 94 -9.42 -3.99 11.83
N ARG A 95 -9.95 -3.03 11.07
CA ARG A 95 -10.10 -3.13 9.60
C ARG A 95 -8.76 -3.30 8.91
N LEU A 96 -7.75 -2.49 9.24
CA LEU A 96 -6.40 -2.61 8.69
C LEU A 96 -5.75 -3.97 9.02
N ARG A 97 -5.98 -4.53 10.23
CA ARG A 97 -5.54 -5.89 10.58
C ARG A 97 -6.32 -7.01 9.89
N ALA A 98 -7.55 -6.77 9.43
CA ALA A 98 -8.26 -7.70 8.56
C ALA A 98 -7.66 -7.65 7.15
N GLY A 99 -7.65 -6.48 6.51
CA GLY A 99 -7.08 -6.30 5.17
C GLY A 99 -5.63 -6.81 5.03
N ASN A 100 -4.77 -6.56 6.03
CA ASN A 100 -3.40 -7.12 6.02
C ASN A 100 -3.36 -8.65 6.07
N ARG A 101 -4.29 -9.32 6.76
CA ARG A 101 -4.37 -10.79 6.77
C ARG A 101 -4.86 -11.34 5.43
N ASP A 102 -5.83 -10.67 4.82
CA ASP A 102 -6.42 -11.05 3.54
C ASP A 102 -5.41 -10.85 2.39
N LEU A 103 -4.74 -9.69 2.34
CA LEU A 103 -3.62 -9.43 1.42
C LEU A 103 -2.48 -10.44 1.60
N ALA A 104 -2.12 -10.79 2.84
CA ALA A 104 -1.10 -11.81 3.09
C ALA A 104 -1.54 -13.22 2.64
N ALA A 105 -2.85 -13.54 2.69
CA ALA A 105 -3.38 -14.79 2.16
C ALA A 105 -3.35 -14.82 0.62
N LEU A 106 -3.74 -13.73 -0.03
CA LEU A 106 -3.64 -13.56 -1.48
C LEU A 106 -2.18 -13.68 -1.96
N LEU A 107 -1.24 -13.02 -1.28
CA LEU A 107 0.19 -13.10 -1.57
C LEU A 107 0.70 -14.55 -1.54
N ARG A 108 0.36 -15.32 -0.49
CA ARG A 108 0.73 -16.75 -0.38
C ARG A 108 0.15 -17.58 -1.52
N GLY A 109 -1.11 -17.34 -1.91
CA GLY A 109 -1.75 -18.01 -3.05
C GLY A 109 -1.04 -17.70 -4.38
N LEU A 110 -0.69 -16.44 -4.62
CA LEU A 110 0.06 -16.01 -5.80
C LEU A 110 1.47 -16.60 -5.84
N GLN A 111 2.18 -16.65 -4.70
CA GLN A 111 3.49 -17.28 -4.58
C GLN A 111 3.43 -18.78 -4.94
N ALA A 112 2.44 -19.51 -4.42
CA ALA A 112 2.23 -20.92 -4.75
C ALA A 112 1.95 -21.13 -6.25
N ARG A 113 1.04 -20.32 -6.83
CA ARG A 113 0.76 -20.38 -8.28
C ARG A 113 1.99 -20.06 -9.14
N THR A 114 2.80 -19.09 -8.71
CA THR A 114 4.05 -18.72 -9.40
C THR A 114 5.08 -19.84 -9.34
N ALA A 115 5.19 -20.55 -8.21
CA ALA A 115 6.06 -21.72 -8.08
C ALA A 115 5.64 -22.87 -9.02
N LEU A 116 4.33 -23.16 -9.13
CA LEU A 116 3.82 -24.16 -10.07
C LEU A 116 4.10 -23.78 -11.53
N VAL A 117 3.90 -22.51 -11.91
CA VAL A 117 4.21 -22.02 -13.27
C VAL A 117 5.71 -22.06 -13.56
N ARG A 118 6.59 -21.80 -12.58
CA ARG A 118 8.04 -21.98 -12.74
C ARG A 118 8.40 -23.43 -13.00
N LEU A 119 7.90 -24.36 -12.17
CA LEU A 119 8.13 -25.80 -12.34
C LEU A 119 7.69 -26.30 -13.73
N ALA A 120 6.50 -25.91 -14.18
CA ALA A 120 6.01 -26.27 -15.52
C ALA A 120 6.88 -25.71 -16.64
N ASN A 121 7.35 -24.45 -16.52
CA ASN A 121 8.27 -23.86 -17.49
C ASN A 121 9.62 -24.59 -17.54
N ASP A 122 10.15 -24.99 -16.38
CA ASP A 122 11.43 -25.69 -16.29
C ASP A 122 11.34 -27.13 -16.83
N GLN A 123 10.19 -27.80 -16.63
CA GLN A 123 9.87 -29.06 -17.31
C GLN A 123 9.81 -28.88 -18.84
N MET A 124 9.04 -27.91 -19.35
CA MET A 124 8.95 -27.65 -20.80
C MET A 124 10.31 -27.31 -21.42
N ARG A 125 11.18 -26.58 -20.70
CA ARG A 125 12.57 -26.33 -21.11
C ARG A 125 13.38 -27.62 -21.13
N ALA A 126 13.30 -28.46 -20.10
CA ALA A 126 14.01 -29.73 -20.06
C ALA A 126 13.62 -30.64 -21.23
N GLU A 127 12.32 -30.78 -21.49
CA GLU A 127 11.78 -31.52 -22.64
C GLU A 127 12.25 -30.92 -23.98
N GLY A 128 12.18 -29.59 -24.14
CA GLY A 128 12.69 -28.89 -25.32
C GLY A 128 14.19 -29.14 -25.58
N THR A 129 15.03 -29.08 -24.54
CA THR A 129 16.48 -29.40 -24.69
C THR A 129 16.72 -30.88 -25.00
N ALA A 130 15.88 -31.79 -24.51
CA ALA A 130 15.97 -33.21 -24.83
C ALA A 130 15.60 -33.48 -26.30
N LEU A 131 14.53 -32.86 -26.79
CA LEU A 131 14.12 -32.93 -28.20
C LEU A 131 15.17 -32.30 -29.12
N ALA A 132 15.71 -31.13 -28.77
CA ALA A 132 16.80 -30.48 -29.51
C ALA A 132 18.05 -31.38 -29.62
N ARG A 133 18.46 -32.02 -28.51
CA ARG A 133 19.58 -32.99 -28.52
C ARG A 133 19.30 -34.21 -29.41
N ARG A 134 18.07 -34.76 -29.37
CA ARG A 134 17.65 -35.88 -30.23
C ARG A 134 17.65 -35.49 -31.70
N LEU A 135 17.16 -34.30 -32.04
CA LEU A 135 17.16 -33.77 -33.41
C LEU A 135 18.59 -33.54 -33.93
N ALA A 136 19.48 -32.95 -33.13
CA ALA A 136 20.89 -32.78 -33.49
C ALA A 136 21.60 -34.12 -33.70
N ALA A 137 21.33 -35.12 -32.86
CA ALA A 137 21.86 -36.48 -33.04
C ALA A 137 21.33 -37.13 -34.33
N ALA A 138 20.05 -36.99 -34.65
CA ALA A 138 19.46 -37.50 -35.90
C ALA A 138 20.06 -36.81 -37.14
N ARG A 139 20.25 -35.48 -37.12
CA ARG A 139 20.94 -34.73 -38.19
C ARG A 139 22.38 -35.22 -38.40
N ARG A 140 23.14 -35.41 -37.32
CA ARG A 140 24.50 -35.98 -37.38
C ARG A 140 24.53 -37.38 -37.97
N ALA A 141 23.59 -38.26 -37.58
CA ALA A 141 23.50 -39.61 -38.14
C ALA A 141 23.17 -39.61 -39.64
N LEU A 142 22.29 -38.71 -40.09
CA LEU A 142 21.98 -38.53 -41.51
C LEU A 142 23.21 -38.04 -42.30
N ALA A 143 23.90 -37.02 -41.80
CA ALA A 143 25.12 -36.47 -42.39
C ALA A 143 26.23 -37.52 -42.55
N LEU A 144 26.48 -38.33 -41.51
CA LEU A 144 27.46 -39.43 -41.57
C LEU A 144 27.07 -40.48 -42.62
N ARG A 145 25.78 -40.82 -42.74
CA ARG A 145 25.30 -41.74 -43.79
C ARG A 145 25.50 -41.17 -45.19
N GLN A 146 25.27 -39.88 -45.39
CA GLN A 146 25.50 -39.20 -46.68
C GLN A 146 26.99 -39.19 -47.04
N LEU A 147 27.87 -38.86 -46.09
CA LEU A 147 29.33 -38.90 -46.26
C LEU A 147 29.82 -40.30 -46.62
N TYR A 148 29.35 -41.33 -45.91
CA TYR A 148 29.70 -42.72 -46.23
C TYR A 148 29.25 -43.10 -47.64
N ALA A 149 28.02 -42.76 -48.02
CA ALA A 149 27.50 -43.03 -49.36
C ALA A 149 28.35 -42.35 -50.46
N ALA A 150 28.69 -41.06 -50.29
CA ALA A 150 29.54 -40.30 -51.21
C ALA A 150 30.96 -40.86 -51.32
N ALA A 151 31.55 -41.29 -50.20
CA ALA A 151 32.86 -41.95 -50.19
C ALA A 151 32.83 -43.31 -50.93
N THR A 152 31.76 -44.09 -50.77
CA THR A 152 31.60 -45.38 -51.46
C THR A 152 31.22 -45.27 -52.94
N SER A 153 30.66 -44.14 -53.40
CA SER A 153 30.27 -43.94 -54.80
C SER A 153 31.38 -43.37 -55.70
N GLY A 154 32.55 -43.03 -55.14
CA GLY A 154 33.75 -42.68 -55.92
C GLY A 154 33.70 -41.35 -56.68
N ALA A 155 32.76 -40.46 -56.35
CA ALA A 155 32.57 -39.18 -57.05
C ALA A 155 33.41 -38.05 -56.42
N GLY A 156 34.44 -37.59 -57.12
CA GLY A 156 35.40 -36.58 -56.65
C GLY A 156 34.88 -35.14 -56.58
N ALA A 157 33.95 -34.84 -55.65
CA ALA A 157 33.39 -33.50 -55.42
C ALA A 157 33.56 -33.00 -53.97
N GLY A 158 34.52 -33.54 -53.22
CA GLY A 158 34.55 -33.48 -51.74
C GLY A 158 34.79 -32.12 -51.07
N GLY A 159 35.05 -31.03 -51.79
CA GLY A 159 35.40 -29.74 -51.18
C GLY A 159 34.20 -28.95 -50.61
N PHE A 160 33.10 -28.87 -51.36
CA PHE A 160 32.00 -27.94 -51.04
C PHE A 160 30.96 -28.53 -50.06
N GLU A 161 30.71 -29.84 -50.10
CA GLU A 161 29.71 -30.46 -49.21
C GLU A 161 30.18 -30.53 -47.76
N LEU A 162 31.48 -30.71 -47.50
CA LEU A 162 32.02 -30.77 -46.13
C LEU A 162 31.76 -29.48 -45.35
N GLN A 163 31.88 -28.32 -45.99
CA GLN A 163 31.62 -27.02 -45.36
C GLN A 163 30.12 -26.85 -45.00
N ASN A 164 29.22 -27.39 -45.83
CA ASN A 164 27.78 -27.34 -45.64
C ASN A 164 27.25 -28.41 -44.65
N LEU A 165 28.01 -29.49 -44.47
CA LEU A 165 27.77 -30.48 -43.42
C LEU A 165 28.30 -30.01 -42.06
N ALA A 166 29.42 -29.28 -42.01
CA ALA A 166 29.95 -28.70 -40.79
C ALA A 166 28.96 -27.69 -40.14
N SER A 167 28.24 -26.90 -40.94
CA SER A 167 27.19 -25.98 -40.46
C SER A 167 25.90 -26.67 -40.01
N LEU A 168 25.69 -27.95 -40.37
CA LEU A 168 24.54 -28.76 -39.92
C LEU A 168 24.80 -29.49 -38.58
N ILE A 169 26.05 -29.48 -38.12
CA ILE A 169 26.55 -30.18 -36.92
C ILE A 169 26.62 -29.25 -35.69
N ALA A 170 26.77 -27.94 -35.92
CA ALA A 170 26.77 -26.86 -34.93
C ALA A 170 25.36 -26.50 -34.43
#